data_AF-A0A934YPM7-F1
#
_entry.id   AF-A0A934YPM7-F1
#
_cell.length_a   1.000
_cell.length_b   1.000
_cell.length_c   1.000
_cell.angle_alpha   90.00
_cell.angle_beta   90.00
_cell.angle_gamma   90.00
#
_symmetry.space_group_name_H-M   'P 1'
#
loop_
_entity.id
_entity.type
_entity.pdbx_description
1 polymer ?
#
loop_
_entity_poly.entity_id
_entity_poly.type
_entity_poly.pdbx_seq_one_letter_code
_entity_poly.pdbx_strand_id
1 'polypeptide(L)'
;MIFTTDNPRGEDPAEIARHLASGLPAGRSCRIELDRRRAIALAIQASSEVDLVVLAGRGHEAGEAADDPHGGASDADLARIALAERQTAAAPATHAVR
;
A
#
# COMPACT_ATOMS: atom_id res chain seq x y z
N MET A 1 -1.39 -10.88 0.07
CA MET A 1 -0.67 -10.12 -0.97
C MET A 1 -1.63 -9.11 -1.60
N ILE A 2 -1.16 -7.89 -1.85
CA ILE A 2 -1.97 -6.84 -2.49
C ILE A 2 -1.24 -6.40 -3.76
N PHE A 3 -1.92 -6.44 -4.91
CA PHE A 3 -1.47 -5.83 -6.14
C PHE A 3 -2.03 -4.42 -6.24
N THR A 4 -1.18 -3.49 -6.64
CA THR A 4 -1.51 -2.06 -6.79
C THR A 4 -0.87 -1.50 -8.04
N THR A 5 -1.32 -0.32 -8.45
CA THR A 5 -0.63 0.45 -9.48
C THR A 5 0.71 0.98 -8.97
N ASP A 6 1.64 1.12 -9.89
CA ASP A 6 2.85 1.93 -9.73
C ASP A 6 2.87 2.97 -10.85
N ASN A 7 3.54 2.66 -11.97
CA ASN A 7 3.47 3.40 -13.20
C ASN A 7 3.01 2.44 -14.31
N PRO A 8 1.78 2.57 -14.83
CA PRO A 8 1.25 1.66 -15.85
C PRO A 8 1.82 1.95 -17.25
N ARG A 9 2.67 2.98 -17.43
CA ARG A 9 3.31 3.36 -18.71
C ARG A 9 2.32 3.42 -19.90
N GLY A 10 1.09 3.86 -19.64
CA GLY A 10 0.03 4.01 -20.63
C GLY A 10 -0.89 2.79 -20.82
N GLU A 11 -0.63 1.67 -20.14
CA GLU A 11 -1.50 0.50 -20.13
C GLU A 11 -2.64 0.63 -19.10
N ASP A 12 -3.66 -0.23 -19.17
CA ASP A 12 -4.71 -0.28 -18.13
C ASP A 12 -4.16 -0.97 -16.86
N PRO A 13 -4.07 -0.27 -15.71
CA PRO A 13 -3.60 -0.86 -14.45
C PRO A 13 -4.44 -2.07 -14.01
N ALA A 14 -5.74 -2.09 -14.33
CA ALA A 14 -6.62 -3.20 -13.99
C ALA A 14 -6.31 -4.44 -14.82
N GLU A 15 -5.88 -4.28 -16.08
CA GLU A 15 -5.43 -5.39 -16.93
C GLU A 15 -4.13 -5.98 -16.42
N ILE A 16 -3.14 -5.14 -16.11
CA ILE A 16 -1.87 -5.57 -15.53
C ILE A 16 -2.12 -6.35 -14.24
N ALA A 17 -2.93 -5.80 -13.31
CA ALA A 17 -3.21 -6.46 -12.03
C ALA A 17 -3.94 -7.81 -12.21
N ARG A 18 -4.88 -7.90 -13.16
CA ARG A 18 -5.56 -9.17 -13.49
C ARG A 18 -4.59 -10.19 -14.07
N HIS A 19 -3.69 -9.77 -14.94
CA HIS A 19 -2.67 -10.65 -15.50
C HIS A 19 -1.76 -11.20 -14.39
N LEU A 20 -1.26 -10.33 -13.51
CA LEU A 20 -0.44 -10.75 -12.36
C LEU A 20 -1.18 -11.75 -11.45
N ALA A 21 -2.48 -11.51 -11.18
CA ALA A 21 -3.31 -12.43 -10.41
C ALA A 21 -3.48 -13.79 -11.08
N SER A 22 -3.60 -13.84 -12.40
CA SER A 22 -3.71 -15.10 -13.16
C SER A 22 -2.45 -15.96 -13.11
N GLY A 23 -1.29 -15.35 -12.83
CA GLY A 23 -0.01 -16.05 -12.68
C GLY A 23 0.20 -16.71 -11.30
N LEU A 24 -0.74 -16.55 -10.36
CA LEU A 24 -0.57 -17.10 -9.02
C LEU A 24 -0.85 -18.61 -8.96
N PRO A 25 -0.07 -19.37 -8.17
CA PRO A 25 -0.36 -20.79 -7.92
C PRO A 25 -1.76 -20.98 -7.32
N ALA A 26 -2.39 -22.11 -7.65
CA ALA A 26 -3.70 -22.46 -7.11
C ALA A 26 -3.72 -22.42 -5.57
N GLY A 27 -4.81 -21.88 -5.01
CA GLY A 27 -4.97 -21.72 -3.56
C GLY A 27 -4.30 -20.49 -2.97
N ARG A 28 -3.56 -19.69 -3.75
CA ARG A 28 -3.07 -18.38 -3.32
C ARG A 28 -4.11 -17.30 -3.62
N SER A 29 -4.45 -16.51 -2.61
CA SER A 29 -5.32 -15.34 -2.76
C SER A 29 -4.49 -14.06 -2.85
N CYS A 30 -4.97 -13.13 -3.66
CA CYS A 30 -4.48 -11.75 -3.72
C CYS A 30 -5.65 -10.78 -3.63
N ARG A 31 -5.37 -9.57 -3.17
CA ARG A 31 -6.28 -8.42 -3.29
C ARG A 31 -5.76 -7.51 -4.40
N ILE A 32 -6.65 -6.93 -5.19
CA ILE A 32 -6.33 -5.85 -6.12
C ILE A 32 -6.84 -4.55 -5.50
N GLU A 33 -5.97 -3.57 -5.33
CA GLU A 33 -6.28 -2.21 -4.88
C GLU A 33 -5.41 -1.27 -5.70
N LEU A 34 -6.00 -0.61 -6.70
CA LEU A 34 -5.24 0.16 -7.70
C LEU A 34 -4.80 1.54 -7.19
N ASP A 35 -5.30 2.00 -6.04
CA ASP A 35 -4.76 3.18 -5.37
C ASP A 35 -3.58 2.76 -4.48
N ARG A 36 -2.37 3.23 -4.81
CA ARG A 36 -1.14 2.82 -4.12
C ARG A 36 -1.11 3.24 -2.66
N ARG A 37 -1.57 4.45 -2.35
CA ARG A 37 -1.69 4.93 -0.96
C ARG A 37 -2.66 4.04 -0.18
N ARG A 38 -3.81 3.71 -0.75
CA ARG A 38 -4.80 2.84 -0.12
C ARG A 38 -4.29 1.42 0.06
N ALA A 39 -3.59 0.87 -0.91
CA ALA A 39 -2.99 -0.47 -0.84
C ALA A 39 -1.98 -0.58 0.30
N ILE A 40 -1.08 0.41 0.43
CA ILE A 40 -0.10 0.49 1.51
C ILE A 40 -0.81 0.62 2.87
N ALA A 41 -1.81 1.50 2.98
CA ALA A 41 -2.58 1.66 4.20
C ALA A 41 -3.28 0.36 4.61
N LEU A 42 -3.94 -0.32 3.67
CA LEU A 42 -4.60 -1.61 3.93
C LEU A 42 -3.60 -2.68 4.39
N ALA A 43 -2.42 -2.76 3.77
CA ALA A 43 -1.40 -3.72 4.15
C ALA A 43 -0.92 -3.50 5.60
N ILE A 44 -0.67 -2.26 5.99
CA ILE A 44 -0.20 -1.89 7.32
C ILE A 44 -1.30 -2.06 8.38
N GLN A 45 -2.54 -1.67 8.07
CA GLN A 45 -3.66 -1.82 9.00
C GLN A 45 -4.05 -3.28 9.23
N ALA A 46 -3.86 -4.15 8.22
CA ALA A 46 -4.13 -5.57 8.34
C ALA A 46 -2.99 -6.38 9.00
N SER A 47 -1.81 -5.77 9.20
CA SER A 47 -0.65 -6.44 9.80
C SER A 47 -0.66 -6.33 11.32
N SER A 48 -0.17 -7.36 11.99
CA SER A 48 0.21 -7.31 13.41
C SER A 48 1.53 -6.56 13.61
N GLU A 49 1.88 -6.31 14.88
CA GLU A 49 3.16 -5.69 15.27
C GLU A 49 4.37 -6.58 14.97
N VAL A 50 4.16 -7.90 14.91
CA VAL A 50 5.20 -8.90 14.62
C VAL A 50 5.30 -9.26 13.14
N ASP A 51 4.44 -8.70 12.30
CA ASP A 51 4.41 -8.98 10.87
C ASP A 51 5.38 -8.07 10.09
N LEU A 52 5.99 -8.62 9.05
CA LEU A 52 6.78 -7.86 8.08
C LEU A 52 5.93 -7.51 6.85
N VAL A 53 5.76 -6.22 6.59
CA VAL A 53 5.17 -5.72 5.34
C VAL A 53 6.28 -5.36 4.37
N VAL A 54 6.29 -5.98 3.19
CA VAL A 54 7.24 -5.66 2.11
C VAL A 54 6.51 -4.88 1.02
N LEU A 55 7.01 -3.69 0.72
CA LEU A 55 6.59 -2.89 -0.43
C LEU A 55 7.61 -3.11 -1.55
N ALA A 56 7.14 -3.66 -2.69
CA ALA A 56 7.98 -3.97 -3.85
C ALA A 56 7.52 -3.16 -5.07
N GLY A 57 8.46 -2.85 -5.98
CA GLY A 57 8.22 -2.04 -7.19
C GLY A 57 9.05 -0.76 -7.20
N ARG A 58 8.47 0.34 -6.71
CA ARG A 58 8.92 1.74 -6.92
C ARG A 58 10.34 2.09 -6.42
N GLY A 59 10.86 1.42 -5.39
CA GLY A 59 12.24 1.68 -4.88
C GLY A 59 12.41 3.06 -4.20
N HIS A 60 13.66 3.57 -4.17
CA HIS A 60 14.08 4.85 -3.53
C HIS A 60 13.83 6.10 -4.39
N GLU A 61 13.00 6.01 -5.42
CA GLU A 61 12.83 7.06 -6.41
C GLU A 61 11.92 8.18 -5.87
N ALA A 62 12.53 9.22 -5.32
CA ALA A 62 11.88 10.52 -5.20
C ALA A 62 11.92 11.24 -6.57
N GLY A 63 11.10 10.80 -7.51
CA GLY A 63 10.81 11.56 -8.72
C GLY A 63 10.79 10.81 -10.04
N GLU A 64 9.59 10.49 -10.52
CA GLU A 64 9.17 10.90 -11.87
C GLU A 64 7.85 11.66 -11.69
N ALA A 65 7.93 12.93 -11.27
CA ALA A 65 6.77 13.77 -10.99
C ALA A 65 5.91 14.10 -12.22
N ALA A 66 6.28 13.64 -13.42
CA ALA A 66 5.55 13.95 -14.64
C ALA A 66 4.19 13.22 -14.72
N ASP A 67 4.04 12.05 -14.08
CA ASP A 67 2.83 11.22 -14.17
C ASP A 67 2.40 10.59 -12.82
N ASP A 68 2.85 11.10 -11.66
CA ASP A 68 2.44 10.54 -10.36
C ASP A 68 1.07 11.09 -9.90
N PRO A 69 -0.01 10.28 -9.94
CA PRO A 69 -1.33 10.73 -9.46
C PRO A 69 -1.38 10.95 -7.95
N HIS A 70 -0.32 10.58 -7.21
CA HIS A 70 -0.25 10.69 -5.74
C HIS A 70 0.62 11.85 -5.24
N GLY A 71 1.06 12.75 -6.12
CA GLY A 71 1.64 14.05 -5.72
C GLY A 71 3.07 14.00 -5.17
N GLY A 72 3.88 13.01 -5.57
CA GLY A 72 5.32 12.97 -5.30
C GLY A 72 5.71 12.31 -3.97
N ALA A 73 4.78 11.71 -3.23
CA ALA A 73 5.09 10.98 -2.01
C ALA A 73 5.73 9.62 -2.32
N SER A 74 6.86 9.29 -1.66
CA SER A 74 7.47 7.98 -1.80
C SER A 74 6.70 6.89 -1.04
N ASP A 75 6.92 5.62 -1.37
CA ASP A 75 6.36 4.49 -0.62
C ASP A 75 6.71 4.54 0.87
N ALA A 76 7.93 4.98 1.18
CA ALA A 76 8.39 5.14 2.55
C ALA A 76 7.59 6.24 3.28
N ASP A 77 7.26 7.34 2.59
CA ASP A 77 6.44 8.41 3.18
C ASP A 77 5.01 7.95 3.40
N LEU A 78 4.41 7.27 2.42
CA LEU A 78 3.07 6.69 2.54
C LEU A 78 3.01 5.65 3.67
N ALA A 79 4.04 4.82 3.82
CA ALA A 79 4.13 3.84 4.90
C ALA A 79 4.24 4.52 6.29
N ARG A 80 5.05 5.58 6.41
CA ARG A 80 5.15 6.36 7.67
C ARG A 80 3.82 6.99 8.05
N ILE A 81 3.10 7.56 7.09
CA ILE A 81 1.76 8.13 7.30
C ILE A 81 0.80 7.05 7.82
N ALA A 82 0.73 5.90 7.12
CA ALA A 82 -0.16 4.80 7.51
C ALA A 82 0.18 4.22 8.90
N LEU A 83 1.47 4.13 9.25
CA LEU A 83 1.91 3.71 10.59
C LEU A 83 1.48 4.70 11.69
N ALA A 84 1.62 6.01 11.44
CA ALA A 84 1.18 7.05 12.38
C ALA A 84 -0.35 7.03 12.58
N GLU A 85 -1.11 6.85 11.49
CA GLU A 85 -2.57 6.69 11.53
C GLU A 85 -2.97 5.44 12.35
N ARG A 86 -2.29 4.30 12.16
CA ARG A 86 -2.52 3.07 12.95
C ARG A 86 -2.28 3.30 14.45
N GLN A 87 -1.20 3.99 14.81
CA GLN A 87 -0.86 4.28 16.21
C GLN A 87 -1.89 5.21 16.87
N THR A 88 -2.43 6.17 16.12
CA THR A 88 -3.47 7.07 16.61
C THR A 88 -4.80 6.33 16.82
N ALA A 89 -5.15 5.42 15.91
CA ALA A 89 -6.32 4.57 16.06
C ALA A 89 -6.19 3.54 17.20
N ALA A 90 -4.96 3.10 17.50
CA ALA A 90 -4.66 2.16 18.58
C ALA A 90 -4.45 2.82 19.95
N ALA A 91 -4.29 4.15 20.02
CA ALA A 91 -4.14 4.86 21.27
C ALA A 91 -5.39 4.64 22.14
N PRO A 92 -5.25 4.21 23.42
CA PRO A 92 -6.41 4.03 24.27
C PRO A 92 -7.11 5.37 24.45
N ALA A 93 -8.44 5.38 24.34
CA ALA A 93 -9.24 6.52 24.76
C ALA A 93 -8.84 6.84 26.21
N THR A 94 -8.18 7.99 26.41
CA THR A 94 -7.69 8.43 27.71
C THR A 94 -8.79 8.22 28.74
N HIS A 95 -8.52 7.36 29.71
CA HIS A 95 -9.39 7.15 30.86
C HIS A 95 -9.40 8.46 31.64
N ALA A 96 -10.41 9.29 31.42
CA ALA A 96 -10.71 10.43 32.26
C ALA A 96 -11.09 9.88 33.64
N VAL A 97 -10.09 9.78 34.50
CA VAL A 97 -10.29 9.53 35.93
C VAL A 97 -11.06 10.73 36.48
N ARG A 98 -12.16 10.41 37.16
CA ARG A 98 -13.10 11.32 37.81
C ARG A 98 -12.45 12.24 38.84
#